data_AF-A0A117QJV6-F1
#
_entry.id   AF-A0A117QJV6-F1
#
_cell.length_a   1.000
_cell.length_b   1.000
_cell.length_c   1.000
_cell.angle_alpha   90.00
_cell.angle_beta   90.00
_cell.angle_gamma   90.00
#
_symmetry.space_group_name_H-M   'P 1'
#
loop_
_entity.id
_entity.type
_entity.pdbx_description
1 polymer ?
#
loop_
_entity_poly.entity_id
_entity_poly.type
_entity_poly.pdbx_seq_one_letter_code
_entity_poly.pdbx_strand_id
1 'polypeptide(L)'
;MTPVQIDAYLRRLGLARPPRPTSEALRELHLRHLRTVPFENLSVHLGEEITLEEKRLLDKVTTARRGGFCYELNGAFGTLLTSLGYEVELLAGRVYDDEGRLGIPYDHLALRVRTADGDTWLADVGFGAHSHCPLAYAERGEQDDPGGRFRVVEAGRDPAGVRGGAAPDTGDLDVVRDGRPQYRLETRPRVLGDFAAGAWWHNTSPRSHFTRSLVCSRLTEDGGRITLSGRRLRTTTVDGRQETRELETDEEALTVYRERFGIELSCVPTVRDFGLKG
;
A
#
# COMPACT_ATOMS: atom_id res chain seq x y z
N MET A 1 -0.76 -1.69 20.13
CA MET A 1 -0.19 -0.34 20.41
C MET A 1 -0.60 0.19 21.78
N THR A 2 0.28 0.97 22.42
CA THR A 2 -0.06 1.80 23.60
C THR A 2 -0.92 3.01 23.21
N PRO A 3 -1.65 3.65 24.15
CA PRO A 3 -2.42 4.86 23.86
C PRO A 3 -1.59 5.97 23.19
N VAL A 4 -0.35 6.19 23.67
CA VAL A 4 0.57 7.21 23.11
C VAL A 4 0.90 6.92 21.64
N GLN A 5 1.14 5.65 21.29
CA GLN A 5 1.41 5.25 19.91
C GLN A 5 0.17 5.42 19.01
N ILE A 6 -1.02 5.09 19.52
CA ILE A 6 -2.29 5.28 18.79
C ILE A 6 -2.46 6.76 18.46
N ASP A 7 -2.31 7.63 19.46
CA ASP A 7 -2.47 9.07 19.28
C ASP A 7 -1.40 9.64 18.33
N ALA A 8 -0.16 9.13 18.37
CA ALA A 8 0.89 9.55 17.44
C ALA A 8 0.54 9.20 15.98
N TYR A 9 0.00 8.01 15.73
CA TYR A 9 -0.44 7.60 14.41
C TYR A 9 -1.64 8.42 13.94
N LEU A 10 -2.65 8.60 14.79
CA LEU A 10 -3.83 9.41 14.44
C LEU A 10 -3.46 10.88 14.18
N ARG A 11 -2.53 11.45 14.95
CA ARG A 11 -1.94 12.77 14.65
C ARG A 11 -1.23 12.80 13.30
N ARG A 12 -0.52 11.74 12.91
CA ARG A 12 0.10 11.63 11.57
C ARG A 12 -0.93 11.68 10.44
N LEU A 13 -2.13 11.15 10.70
CA LEU A 13 -3.28 11.16 9.77
C LEU A 13 -4.14 12.43 9.87
N GLY A 14 -3.89 13.29 10.85
CA GLY A 14 -4.73 14.47 11.12
C GLY A 14 -6.14 14.12 11.59
N LEU A 15 -6.26 13.04 12.37
CA LEU A 15 -7.54 12.51 12.87
C LEU A 15 -7.59 12.48 14.40
N ALA A 16 -8.79 12.62 14.94
CA ALA A 16 -9.10 12.25 16.32
C ALA A 16 -9.36 10.75 16.41
N ARG A 17 -9.27 10.18 17.62
CA ARG A 17 -9.61 8.78 17.84
C ARG A 17 -11.10 8.55 17.59
N PRO A 18 -11.49 7.61 16.72
CA PRO A 18 -12.89 7.29 16.51
C PRO A 18 -13.48 6.66 17.80
N PRO A 19 -14.75 6.96 18.13
CA PRO A 19 -15.37 6.41 19.33
C PRO A 19 -15.65 4.91 19.21
N ARG A 20 -15.80 4.40 17.98
CA ARG A 20 -16.07 2.99 17.67
C ARG A 20 -15.44 2.58 16.33
N PRO A 21 -15.10 1.29 16.15
CA PRO A 21 -14.52 0.77 14.92
C PRO A 21 -15.59 0.46 13.86
N THR A 22 -16.25 1.49 13.32
CA THR A 22 -17.32 1.36 12.30
C THR A 22 -16.77 1.38 10.88
N SER A 23 -17.60 1.00 9.90
CA SER A 23 -17.33 1.12 8.45
C SER A 23 -17.02 2.56 8.04
N GLU A 24 -17.75 3.54 8.59
CA GLU A 24 -17.52 4.97 8.33
C GLU A 24 -16.15 5.43 8.83
N ALA A 25 -15.80 5.09 10.07
CA ALA A 25 -14.49 5.41 10.63
C ALA A 25 -13.34 4.73 9.85
N LEU A 26 -13.55 3.51 9.36
CA LEU A 26 -12.58 2.79 8.54
C LEU A 26 -12.34 3.50 7.20
N ARG A 27 -13.40 3.98 6.55
CA ARG A 27 -13.30 4.77 5.30
C ARG A 27 -12.47 6.04 5.49
N GLU A 28 -12.73 6.78 6.56
CA GLU A 28 -11.97 8.01 6.86
C GLU A 28 -10.50 7.71 7.19
N LEU A 29 -10.23 6.70 8.02
CA LEU A 29 -8.86 6.25 8.33
C LEU A 29 -8.09 5.85 7.07
N HIS A 30 -8.73 5.10 6.18
CA HIS A 30 -8.15 4.64 4.92
C HIS A 30 -7.80 5.82 3.99
N LEU A 31 -8.76 6.71 3.74
CA LEU A 31 -8.58 7.86 2.87
C LEU A 31 -7.51 8.81 3.42
N ARG A 32 -7.52 9.08 4.73
CA ARG A 32 -6.50 9.94 5.36
C ARG A 32 -5.12 9.32 5.32
N HIS A 33 -5.00 8.01 5.47
CA HIS A 33 -3.71 7.32 5.31
C HIS A 33 -3.17 7.52 3.89
N LEU A 34 -3.96 7.22 2.85
CA LEU A 34 -3.57 7.40 1.45
C LEU A 34 -3.17 8.85 1.09
N ARG A 35 -3.75 9.84 1.77
CA ARG A 35 -3.45 11.27 1.56
C ARG A 35 -2.23 11.76 2.32
N THR A 36 -1.90 11.14 3.46
CA THR A 36 -0.89 11.68 4.38
C THR A 36 0.38 10.85 4.43
N VAL A 37 0.30 9.53 4.31
CA VAL A 37 1.43 8.59 4.37
C VAL A 37 1.75 8.12 2.95
N PRO A 38 2.91 8.50 2.38
CA PRO A 38 3.24 8.13 1.01
C PRO A 38 3.49 6.63 0.84
N PHE A 39 3.09 6.10 -0.31
CA PHE A 39 3.65 4.86 -0.85
C PHE A 39 5.02 5.18 -1.45
N GLU A 40 6.08 4.56 -0.91
CA GLU A 40 7.45 4.85 -1.31
C GLU A 40 8.41 3.68 -1.11
N ASN A 41 9.50 3.66 -1.87
CA ASN A 41 10.57 2.67 -1.74
C ASN A 41 11.95 3.31 -1.50
N LEU A 42 11.99 4.48 -0.87
CA LEU A 42 13.23 5.24 -0.66
C LEU A 42 14.23 4.43 0.17
N SER A 43 13.77 3.64 1.14
CA SER A 43 14.63 2.79 1.97
C SER A 43 15.48 1.81 1.15
N VAL A 44 14.90 1.23 0.08
CA VAL A 44 15.60 0.34 -0.85
C VAL A 44 16.82 1.04 -1.47
N HIS A 45 16.61 2.30 -1.87
CA HIS A 45 17.57 3.10 -2.61
C HIS A 45 18.58 3.83 -1.72
N LEU A 46 18.19 4.15 -0.49
CA LEU A 46 19.07 4.66 0.57
C LEU A 46 19.89 3.55 1.25
N GLY A 47 19.61 2.27 0.91
CA GLY A 47 20.27 1.12 1.51
C GLY A 47 19.92 0.91 2.98
N GLU A 48 18.76 1.41 3.40
CA GLU A 48 18.21 1.21 4.72
C GLU A 48 17.66 -0.23 4.85
N GLU A 49 17.78 -0.81 6.04
CA GLU A 49 17.18 -2.11 6.32
C GLU A 49 15.65 -1.98 6.42
N ILE A 50 14.93 -2.88 5.76
CA ILE A 50 13.47 -2.98 5.86
C ILE A 50 13.15 -4.21 6.73
N THR A 51 12.68 -3.95 7.95
CA THR A 51 12.29 -4.99 8.92
C THR A 51 10.78 -4.94 9.16
N LEU A 52 10.13 -6.11 9.15
CA LEU A 52 8.69 -6.23 9.38
C LEU A 52 8.37 -6.43 10.88
N GLU A 53 8.95 -5.59 11.72
CA GLU A 53 8.69 -5.56 13.16
C GLU A 53 7.71 -4.43 13.50
N GLU A 54 6.65 -4.72 14.27
CA GLU A 54 5.59 -3.76 14.61
C GLU A 54 6.16 -2.41 15.06
N LYS A 55 7.08 -2.41 16.03
CA LYS A 55 7.68 -1.18 16.55
C LYS A 55 8.40 -0.38 15.45
N ARG A 56 9.16 -1.05 14.57
CA ARG A 56 9.92 -0.40 13.50
C ARG A 56 8.98 0.22 12.47
N LEU A 57 7.92 -0.49 12.08
CA LEU A 57 6.92 0.01 11.15
C LEU A 57 6.19 1.24 11.71
N LEU A 58 5.78 1.19 12.98
CA LEU A 58 5.12 2.31 13.65
C LEU A 58 6.06 3.52 13.78
N ASP A 59 7.31 3.32 14.21
CA ASP A 59 8.28 4.40 14.36
C ASP A 59 8.59 5.05 13.00
N LYS A 60 8.68 4.26 11.92
CA LYS A 60 8.90 4.74 10.55
C LYS A 60 7.78 5.68 10.10
N VAL A 61 6.52 5.26 10.25
CA VAL A 61 5.35 6.04 9.80
C VAL A 61 5.10 7.26 10.70
N THR A 62 5.23 7.11 12.01
CA THR A 62 4.81 8.14 12.98
C THR A 62 5.92 9.12 13.33
N THR A 63 7.10 8.61 13.69
CA THR A 63 8.21 9.42 14.21
C THR A 63 9.10 9.91 13.07
N ALA A 64 9.55 9.02 12.20
CA ALA A 64 10.35 9.40 11.03
C ALA A 64 9.50 10.05 9.92
N ARG A 65 8.17 10.01 10.05
CA ARG A 65 7.18 10.54 9.08
C ARG A 65 7.36 10.03 7.66
N ARG A 66 8.05 8.90 7.51
CA ARG A 66 8.28 8.19 6.25
C ARG A 66 7.04 7.42 5.82
N GLY A 67 7.10 6.87 4.63
CA GLY A 67 6.11 5.95 4.11
C GLY A 67 6.68 4.53 4.08
N GLY A 68 6.32 3.82 3.02
CA GLY A 68 6.87 2.51 2.69
C GLY A 68 6.10 1.86 1.55
N PHE A 69 6.44 0.62 1.25
CA PHE A 69 5.66 -0.22 0.34
C PHE A 69 4.62 -1.07 1.11
N CYS A 70 3.94 -1.99 0.42
CA CYS A 70 2.74 -2.69 0.90
C CYS A 70 2.88 -3.30 2.31
N TYR A 71 3.96 -4.03 2.59
CA TYR A 71 4.14 -4.69 3.89
C TYR A 71 4.28 -3.70 5.05
N GLU A 72 4.97 -2.58 4.81
CA GLU A 72 5.18 -1.56 5.83
C GLU A 72 3.89 -0.79 6.09
N LEU A 73 3.21 -0.37 5.02
CA LEU A 73 2.00 0.43 5.12
C LEU A 73 0.82 -0.36 5.66
N ASN A 74 0.51 -1.54 5.09
CA ASN A 74 -0.60 -2.36 5.55
C ASN A 74 -0.26 -3.06 6.88
N GLY A 75 1.01 -3.36 7.17
CA GLY A 75 1.43 -3.86 8.49
C GLY A 75 1.21 -2.82 9.60
N ALA A 76 1.67 -1.58 9.38
CA ALA A 76 1.48 -0.48 10.33
C ALA A 76 -0.01 -0.11 10.48
N PHE A 77 -0.74 -0.05 9.37
CA PHE A 77 -2.17 0.27 9.36
C PHE A 77 -3.02 -0.82 10.02
N GLY A 78 -2.75 -2.09 9.74
CA GLY A 78 -3.41 -3.21 10.40
C GLY A 78 -3.20 -3.19 11.92
N THR A 79 -1.98 -2.85 12.36
CA THR A 79 -1.68 -2.67 13.80
C THR A 79 -2.50 -1.54 14.43
N LEU A 80 -2.64 -0.40 13.74
CA LEU A 80 -3.50 0.69 14.18
C LEU A 80 -4.96 0.24 14.29
N LEU A 81 -5.50 -0.39 13.25
CA LEU A 81 -6.88 -0.85 13.21
C LEU A 81 -7.18 -1.84 14.34
N THR A 82 -6.33 -2.85 14.54
CA THR A 82 -6.45 -3.79 15.67
C THR A 82 -6.46 -3.05 17.01
N SER A 83 -5.59 -2.05 17.17
CA SER A 83 -5.51 -1.25 18.40
C SER A 83 -6.72 -0.32 18.61
N LEU A 84 -7.47 -0.01 17.55
CA LEU A 84 -8.75 0.72 17.60
C LEU A 84 -9.95 -0.21 17.82
N GLY A 85 -9.76 -1.53 17.83
CA GLY A 85 -10.78 -2.53 18.11
C GLY A 85 -11.44 -3.16 16.88
N TYR A 86 -10.88 -2.97 15.68
CA TYR A 86 -11.28 -3.74 14.50
C TYR A 86 -10.74 -5.18 14.59
N GLU A 87 -11.45 -6.15 14.01
CA GLU A 87 -10.86 -7.47 13.75
C GLU A 87 -10.13 -7.40 12.40
N VAL A 88 -8.83 -7.72 12.39
CA VAL A 88 -7.97 -7.55 11.21
C VAL A 88 -7.25 -8.85 10.91
N GLU A 89 -7.34 -9.28 9.66
CA GLU A 89 -6.59 -10.40 9.13
C GLU A 89 -5.71 -9.92 7.97
N LEU A 90 -4.43 -10.32 7.99
CA LEU A 90 -3.49 -10.03 6.92
C LEU A 90 -3.66 -11.08 5.83
N LEU A 91 -3.79 -10.65 4.58
CA LEU A 91 -3.97 -11.52 3.42
C LEU A 91 -2.82 -11.34 2.44
N ALA A 92 -2.33 -12.46 1.89
CA ALA A 92 -1.27 -12.45 0.89
C ALA A 92 -1.86 -12.22 -0.51
N GLY A 93 -1.25 -11.31 -1.25
CA GLY A 93 -1.57 -11.00 -2.63
C GLY A 93 -0.41 -11.30 -3.59
N ARG A 94 -0.74 -11.51 -4.85
CA ARG A 94 0.19 -11.61 -5.98
C ARG A 94 -0.23 -10.59 -7.04
N VAL A 95 0.64 -9.66 -7.39
CA VAL A 95 0.30 -8.57 -8.31
C VAL A 95 0.33 -9.08 -9.75
N TYR A 96 -0.62 -8.65 -10.58
CA TYR A 96 -0.58 -8.91 -12.01
C TYR A 96 0.35 -7.90 -12.70
N ASP A 97 1.25 -8.39 -13.54
CA ASP A 97 2.00 -7.52 -14.47
C ASP A 97 1.15 -7.15 -15.69
N ASP A 98 1.69 -6.28 -16.54
CA ASP A 98 1.00 -5.78 -17.74
C ASP A 98 0.68 -6.89 -18.76
N GLU A 99 1.38 -8.03 -18.67
CA GLU A 99 1.12 -9.23 -19.48
C GLU A 99 0.17 -10.23 -18.78
N GLY A 100 -0.40 -9.88 -17.63
CA GLY A 100 -1.34 -10.71 -16.89
C GLY A 100 -0.71 -11.88 -16.15
N ARG A 101 0.61 -11.87 -15.91
CA ARG A 101 1.29 -12.88 -15.09
C ARG A 101 1.30 -12.46 -13.64
N LEU A 102 1.14 -13.45 -12.75
CA LEU A 102 1.22 -13.23 -11.31
C LEU A 102 2.67 -13.08 -10.84
N GLY A 103 2.90 -12.10 -9.97
CA GLY A 103 4.15 -11.90 -9.25
C GLY A 103 4.51 -13.05 -8.31
N ILE A 104 5.55 -12.85 -7.49
CA ILE A 104 6.06 -13.90 -6.60
C ILE A 104 5.01 -14.26 -5.51
N PRO A 105 5.12 -15.41 -4.83
CA PRO A 105 4.36 -15.61 -3.59
C PRO A 105 4.66 -14.50 -2.56
N TYR A 106 3.64 -14.08 -1.81
CA TYR A 106 3.74 -13.00 -0.81
C TYR A 106 4.17 -11.63 -1.41
N ASP A 107 3.90 -11.37 -2.69
CA ASP A 107 4.19 -10.12 -3.42
C ASP A 107 3.54 -8.88 -2.80
N HIS A 108 2.34 -9.06 -2.25
CA HIS A 108 1.52 -7.97 -1.74
C HIS A 108 0.89 -8.36 -0.42
N LEU A 109 0.62 -7.38 0.43
CA LEU A 109 -0.12 -7.52 1.68
C LEU A 109 -1.35 -6.65 1.57
N ALA A 110 -2.54 -7.19 1.84
CA ALA A 110 -3.78 -6.44 2.03
C ALA A 110 -4.48 -6.89 3.33
N LEU A 111 -5.50 -6.16 3.77
CA LEU A 111 -6.18 -6.42 5.04
C LEU A 111 -7.65 -6.79 4.83
N ARG A 112 -8.10 -7.87 5.46
CA ARG A 112 -9.52 -8.14 5.68
C ARG A 112 -9.91 -7.60 7.04
N VAL A 113 -10.89 -6.70 7.09
CA VAL A 113 -11.25 -5.95 8.29
C VAL A 113 -12.72 -6.15 8.60
N ARG A 114 -13.05 -6.71 9.76
CA ARG A 114 -14.43 -6.72 10.29
C ARG A 114 -14.63 -5.52 11.19
N THR A 115 -15.77 -4.87 11.01
CA THR A 115 -16.18 -3.66 11.71
C THR A 115 -17.28 -3.97 12.74
N ALA A 116 -17.47 -3.10 13.71
CA ALA A 116 -18.45 -3.32 14.79
C ALA A 116 -19.92 -3.25 14.34
N ASP A 117 -20.19 -2.70 13.17
CA ASP A 117 -21.48 -2.71 12.48
C ASP A 117 -21.73 -4.01 11.68
N GLY A 118 -20.77 -4.94 11.66
CA GLY A 118 -20.94 -6.30 11.13
C GLY A 118 -20.42 -6.50 9.70
N ASP A 119 -20.00 -5.44 9.03
CA ASP A 119 -19.45 -5.51 7.68
C ASP A 119 -18.03 -6.10 7.66
N THR A 120 -17.63 -6.59 6.48
CA THR A 120 -16.26 -7.03 6.22
C THR A 120 -15.72 -6.33 4.98
N TRP A 121 -14.58 -5.68 5.13
CA TRP A 121 -13.94 -4.86 4.10
C TRP A 121 -12.58 -5.40 3.72
N LEU A 122 -12.21 -5.24 2.45
CA LEU A 122 -10.84 -5.30 1.96
C LEU A 122 -10.25 -3.89 2.03
N ALA A 123 -9.32 -3.68 2.95
CA ALA A 123 -8.60 -2.42 3.11
C ALA A 123 -7.16 -2.58 2.59
N ASP A 124 -6.70 -1.60 1.82
CA ASP A 124 -5.37 -1.61 1.22
C ASP A 124 -4.85 -0.18 1.02
N VAL A 125 -4.00 0.24 1.95
CA VAL A 125 -3.32 1.54 1.90
C VAL A 125 -1.91 1.44 1.31
N GLY A 126 -1.56 0.28 0.73
CA GLY A 126 -0.20 -0.12 0.41
C GLY A 126 0.06 -0.52 -1.04
N PHE A 127 -0.92 -0.46 -1.94
CA PHE A 127 -0.75 -0.84 -3.36
C PHE A 127 -0.23 0.29 -4.27
N GLY A 128 -0.18 1.52 -3.78
CA GLY A 128 0.14 2.70 -4.60
C GLY A 128 -1.11 3.35 -5.20
N ALA A 129 -1.33 3.21 -6.51
CA ALA A 129 -2.50 3.78 -7.20
C ALA A 129 -3.68 2.79 -7.24
N HIS A 130 -4.56 2.85 -6.23
CA HIS A 130 -5.64 1.89 -6.02
C HIS A 130 -6.93 2.57 -5.53
N SER A 131 -7.84 1.82 -4.89
CA SER A 131 -9.09 2.33 -4.35
C SER A 131 -8.85 3.34 -3.24
N HIS A 132 -9.68 4.38 -3.18
CA HIS A 132 -9.60 5.42 -2.17
C HIS A 132 -10.32 4.99 -0.89
N CYS A 133 -11.34 4.14 -1.02
CA CYS A 133 -12.08 3.52 0.06
C CYS A 133 -11.78 2.00 0.17
N PRO A 134 -12.00 1.40 1.35
CA PRO A 134 -12.09 -0.05 1.49
C PRO A 134 -13.21 -0.62 0.60
N LEU A 135 -12.97 -1.79 0.01
CA LEU A 135 -13.93 -2.49 -0.84
C LEU A 135 -14.74 -3.49 -0.01
N ALA A 136 -16.05 -3.61 -0.24
CA ALA A 136 -16.88 -4.60 0.43
C ALA A 136 -16.36 -6.01 0.06
N TYR A 137 -15.90 -6.76 1.06
CA TYR A 137 -15.16 -8.01 0.84
C TYR A 137 -16.05 -9.15 0.33
N ALA A 138 -17.32 -9.17 0.72
CA ALA A 138 -18.28 -10.21 0.32
C ALA A 138 -19.05 -9.88 -0.96
N GLU A 139 -19.08 -8.60 -1.36
CA GLU A 139 -19.71 -8.17 -2.62
C GLU A 139 -18.87 -8.64 -3.81
N ARG A 140 -19.53 -9.14 -4.85
CA ARG A 140 -18.90 -9.66 -6.07
C ARG A 140 -19.21 -8.80 -7.31
N GLY A 141 -20.25 -7.95 -7.21
CA GLY A 141 -20.62 -6.95 -8.19
C GLY A 141 -19.68 -5.74 -8.22
N GLU A 142 -20.01 -4.78 -9.09
CA GLU A 142 -19.26 -3.53 -9.23
C GLU A 142 -19.40 -2.63 -8.01
N GLN A 143 -18.30 -2.03 -7.61
CA GLN A 143 -18.20 -1.07 -6.51
C GLN A 143 -17.56 0.21 -7.05
N ASP A 144 -18.33 1.30 -7.05
CA ASP A 144 -17.84 2.61 -7.46
C ASP A 144 -16.91 3.20 -6.39
N ASP A 145 -15.74 3.67 -6.81
CA ASP A 145 -14.77 4.38 -5.99
C ASP A 145 -14.16 5.52 -6.82
N PRO A 146 -13.73 6.64 -6.20
CA PRO A 146 -13.08 7.72 -6.95
C PRO A 146 -11.80 7.28 -7.68
N GLY A 147 -11.15 6.20 -7.24
CA GLY A 147 -10.02 5.57 -7.91
C GLY A 147 -10.40 4.68 -9.10
N GLY A 148 -11.67 4.41 -9.38
CA GLY A 148 -12.15 3.57 -10.47
C GLY A 148 -13.26 2.60 -10.05
N ARG A 149 -13.78 1.79 -10.97
CA ARG A 149 -14.76 0.75 -10.64
C ARG A 149 -14.06 -0.54 -10.26
N PHE A 150 -14.37 -1.05 -9.07
CA PHE A 150 -13.73 -2.26 -8.53
C PHE A 150 -14.68 -3.44 -8.49
N ARG A 151 -14.11 -4.64 -8.58
CA ARG A 151 -14.78 -5.90 -8.24
C ARG A 151 -13.81 -6.79 -7.47
N VAL A 152 -14.33 -7.51 -6.48
CA VAL A 152 -13.63 -8.63 -5.84
C VAL A 152 -14.32 -9.87 -6.37
N VAL A 153 -13.65 -10.73 -7.13
CA VAL A 153 -14.29 -11.87 -7.80
C VAL A 153 -13.56 -13.16 -7.50
N GLU A 154 -14.23 -14.30 -7.65
CA GLU A 154 -13.54 -15.59 -7.54
C GLU A 154 -12.46 -15.73 -8.61
N ALA A 155 -11.26 -16.11 -8.18
CA ALA A 155 -10.15 -16.34 -9.07
C ALA A 155 -10.35 -17.63 -9.88
N GLY A 156 -10.12 -17.52 -11.18
CA GLY A 156 -9.94 -18.68 -12.06
C GLY A 156 -8.61 -19.41 -11.78
N ARG A 157 -8.37 -20.50 -12.52
CA ARG A 157 -7.04 -21.14 -12.52
C ARG A 157 -5.99 -20.15 -13.00
N ASP A 158 -4.80 -20.22 -12.42
CA ASP A 158 -3.65 -19.48 -12.93
C ASP A 158 -3.15 -20.08 -14.27
N PRO A 159 -2.20 -19.43 -14.98
CA PRO A 159 -1.67 -19.96 -16.24
C PRO A 159 -1.02 -21.35 -16.14
N ALA A 160 -0.60 -21.77 -14.95
CA ALA A 160 -0.09 -23.12 -14.69
C ALA A 160 -1.20 -24.13 -14.38
N GLY A 161 -2.47 -23.71 -14.44
CA GLY A 161 -3.64 -24.53 -14.17
C GLY A 161 -3.94 -24.71 -12.68
N VAL A 162 -3.21 -24.04 -11.79
CA VAL A 162 -3.40 -24.15 -10.34
C VAL A 162 -4.58 -23.30 -9.92
N ARG A 163 -5.53 -23.90 -9.18
CA ARG A 163 -6.58 -23.15 -8.49
C ARG A 163 -6.06 -22.84 -7.09
N GLY A 164 -6.01 -21.55 -6.75
CA GLY A 164 -5.70 -21.12 -5.39
C GLY A 164 -6.83 -21.45 -4.41
N GLY A 165 -6.55 -21.33 -3.11
CA GLY A 165 -7.49 -21.65 -2.05
C GLY A 165 -6.90 -22.48 -0.93
N ALA A 166 -7.25 -22.14 0.31
CA ALA A 166 -6.79 -22.85 1.51
C ALA A 166 -7.60 -24.12 1.83
N ALA A 167 -8.81 -24.22 1.29
CA ALA A 167 -9.72 -25.34 1.45
C ALA A 167 -10.38 -25.66 0.09
N PRO A 168 -10.91 -26.89 -0.10
CA PRO A 168 -11.53 -27.32 -1.36
C PRO A 168 -12.62 -26.37 -1.89
N ASP A 169 -13.29 -25.66 -0.98
CA ASP A 169 -14.47 -24.82 -1.25
C ASP A 169 -14.20 -23.31 -1.15
N THR A 170 -12.97 -22.90 -0.82
CA THR A 170 -12.61 -21.47 -0.71
C THR A 170 -11.49 -21.14 -1.68
N GLY A 171 -11.84 -20.60 -2.85
CA GLY A 171 -10.86 -20.15 -3.83
C GLY A 171 -10.17 -18.84 -3.43
N ASP A 172 -9.08 -18.52 -4.14
CA ASP A 172 -8.52 -17.17 -4.13
C ASP A 172 -9.50 -16.17 -4.77
N LEU A 173 -9.26 -14.87 -4.56
CA LEU A 173 -10.07 -13.79 -5.13
C LEU A 173 -9.19 -12.91 -6.03
N ASP A 174 -9.69 -12.47 -7.18
CA ASP A 174 -9.05 -11.44 -7.97
C ASP A 174 -9.69 -10.08 -7.66
N VAL A 175 -8.86 -9.09 -7.35
CA VAL A 175 -9.27 -7.69 -7.30
C VAL A 175 -9.10 -7.09 -8.67
N VAL A 176 -10.20 -6.63 -9.25
CA VAL A 176 -10.28 -6.10 -10.61
C VAL A 176 -10.63 -4.63 -10.55
N ARG A 177 -9.92 -3.80 -11.33
CA ARG A 177 -10.17 -2.36 -11.48
C ARG A 177 -10.42 -2.05 -12.94
N ASP A 178 -11.56 -1.43 -13.26
CA ASP A 178 -11.92 -1.02 -14.62
C ASP A 178 -11.77 -2.17 -15.64
N GLY A 179 -12.15 -3.38 -15.23
CA GLY A 179 -12.04 -4.60 -16.04
C GLY A 179 -10.65 -5.24 -16.11
N ARG A 180 -9.63 -4.65 -15.48
CA ARG A 180 -8.25 -5.19 -15.45
C ARG A 180 -7.91 -5.78 -14.07
N PRO A 181 -7.43 -7.04 -14.00
CA PRO A 181 -7.00 -7.62 -12.73
C PRO A 181 -5.80 -6.84 -12.17
N GLN A 182 -5.81 -6.58 -10.86
CA GLN A 182 -4.77 -5.84 -10.15
C GLN A 182 -3.88 -6.79 -9.35
N TYR A 183 -4.49 -7.60 -8.50
CA TYR A 183 -3.82 -8.68 -7.78
C TYR A 183 -4.78 -9.83 -7.47
N ARG A 184 -4.19 -11.00 -7.30
CA ARG A 184 -4.86 -12.19 -6.76
C ARG A 184 -4.59 -12.29 -5.27
N LEU A 185 -5.64 -12.45 -4.49
CA LEU A 185 -5.66 -12.46 -3.04
C LEU A 185 -5.95 -13.88 -2.53
N GLU A 186 -5.05 -14.41 -1.72
CA GLU A 186 -5.31 -15.62 -0.94
C GLU A 186 -6.30 -15.31 0.18
N THR A 187 -7.28 -16.19 0.39
CA THR A 187 -8.31 -16.01 1.43
C THR A 187 -7.86 -16.48 2.82
N ARG A 188 -6.70 -17.12 2.91
CA ARG A 188 -6.08 -17.59 4.15
C ARG A 188 -5.44 -16.42 4.92
N PRO A 189 -5.78 -16.24 6.20
CA PRO A 189 -5.07 -15.32 7.07
C PRO A 189 -3.58 -15.70 7.20
N ARG A 190 -2.74 -14.68 7.20
CA ARG A 190 -1.28 -14.74 7.35
C ARG A 190 -0.84 -13.98 8.59
N VAL A 191 0.40 -14.21 8.99
CA VAL A 191 1.08 -13.37 9.98
C VAL A 191 2.10 -12.48 9.28
N LEU A 192 2.42 -11.31 9.86
CA LEU A 192 3.32 -10.34 9.24
C LEU A 192 4.70 -10.96 8.89
N GLY A 193 5.18 -11.90 9.70
CA GLY A 193 6.44 -12.62 9.45
C GLY A 193 6.46 -13.47 8.17
N ASP A 194 5.30 -13.92 7.68
CA ASP A 194 5.21 -14.70 6.42
C ASP A 194 5.70 -13.88 5.22
N PHE A 195 5.59 -12.55 5.30
CA PHE A 195 5.95 -11.61 4.23
C PHE A 195 7.45 -11.26 4.21
N ALA A 196 8.25 -11.75 5.15
CA ALA A 196 9.68 -11.45 5.22
C ALA A 196 10.42 -11.85 3.92
N ALA A 197 10.03 -12.96 3.30
CA ALA A 197 10.60 -13.40 2.03
C ALA A 197 10.24 -12.45 0.86
N GLY A 198 8.99 -11.98 0.80
CA GLY A 198 8.53 -11.01 -0.19
C GLY A 198 9.21 -9.64 0.00
N ALA A 199 9.31 -9.16 1.24
CA ALA A 199 10.02 -7.94 1.59
C ALA A 199 11.50 -8.02 1.21
N TRP A 200 12.18 -9.14 1.49
CA TRP A 200 13.57 -9.34 1.09
C TRP A 200 13.72 -9.32 -0.43
N TRP A 201 12.84 -10.01 -1.16
CA TRP A 201 12.85 -9.99 -2.63
C TRP A 201 12.67 -8.57 -3.18
N HIS A 202 11.69 -7.82 -2.67
CA HIS A 202 11.45 -6.45 -3.11
C HIS A 202 12.56 -5.47 -2.73
N ASN A 203 13.29 -5.74 -1.64
CA ASN A 203 14.40 -4.91 -1.21
C ASN A 203 15.73 -5.22 -1.93
N THR A 204 15.93 -6.46 -2.40
CA THR A 204 17.27 -6.92 -2.85
C THR A 204 17.32 -7.50 -4.26
N SER A 205 16.21 -8.05 -4.78
CA SER A 205 16.24 -8.74 -6.06
C SER A 205 16.34 -7.75 -7.20
N PRO A 206 17.30 -7.89 -8.12
CA PRO A 206 17.39 -7.03 -9.30
C PRO A 206 16.22 -7.22 -10.28
N ARG A 207 15.43 -8.29 -10.10
CA ARG A 207 14.21 -8.54 -10.88
C ARG A 207 12.99 -7.82 -10.30
N SER A 208 13.06 -7.34 -9.05
CA SER A 208 11.95 -6.55 -8.48
C SER A 208 11.81 -5.21 -9.19
N HIS A 209 10.59 -4.70 -9.34
CA HIS A 209 10.37 -3.33 -9.77
C HIS A 209 10.93 -2.32 -8.75
N PHE A 210 10.87 -2.63 -7.45
CA PHE A 210 11.29 -1.74 -6.37
C PHE A 210 12.80 -1.50 -6.29
N THR A 211 13.63 -2.36 -6.90
CA THR A 211 15.08 -2.14 -7.01
C THR A 211 15.46 -1.40 -8.29
N ARG A 212 14.57 -1.38 -9.30
CA ARG A 212 14.81 -0.80 -10.63
C ARG A 212 14.22 0.60 -10.79
N SER A 213 13.30 1.00 -9.92
CA SER A 213 12.56 2.25 -10.04
C SER A 213 12.35 2.89 -8.68
N LEU A 214 12.76 4.16 -8.55
CA LEU A 214 12.51 4.98 -7.37
C LEU A 214 11.13 5.63 -7.51
N VAL A 215 10.27 5.48 -6.50
CA VAL A 215 8.92 6.03 -6.48
C VAL A 215 8.53 6.53 -5.10
N CYS A 216 7.86 7.67 -5.05
CA CYS A 216 7.16 8.20 -3.89
C CYS A 216 5.84 8.80 -4.36
N SER A 217 4.70 8.28 -3.88
CA SER A 217 3.37 8.60 -4.39
C SER A 217 2.36 8.72 -3.26
N ARG A 218 1.40 9.65 -3.38
CA ARG A 218 0.25 9.73 -2.48
C ARG A 218 -0.94 10.37 -3.16
N LEU A 219 -2.13 10.20 -2.59
CA LEU A 219 -3.31 10.95 -2.99
C LEU A 219 -3.19 12.41 -2.55
N THR A 220 -3.76 13.31 -3.34
CA THR A 220 -3.92 14.73 -3.02
C THR A 220 -5.33 15.00 -2.48
N GLU A 221 -5.51 16.13 -1.79
CA GLU A 221 -6.79 16.46 -1.12
C GLU A 221 -7.98 16.57 -2.07
N ASP A 222 -7.73 17.02 -3.30
CA ASP A 222 -8.69 17.11 -4.39
C ASP A 222 -9.07 15.74 -5.00
N GLY A 223 -8.50 14.64 -4.49
CA GLY A 223 -8.72 13.29 -5.02
C GLY A 223 -7.79 12.92 -6.19
N GLY A 224 -6.86 13.81 -6.55
CA GLY A 224 -5.79 13.51 -7.49
C GLY A 224 -4.66 12.68 -6.88
N ARG A 225 -3.52 12.67 -7.58
CA ARG A 225 -2.30 11.97 -7.17
C ARG A 225 -1.06 12.76 -7.52
N ILE A 226 -0.10 12.78 -6.61
CA ILE A 226 1.26 13.28 -6.84
C ILE A 226 2.24 12.12 -6.75
N THR A 227 3.17 12.03 -7.69
CA THR A 227 4.19 10.98 -7.76
C THR A 227 5.52 11.57 -8.17
N LEU A 228 6.55 11.36 -7.36
CA LEU A 228 7.94 11.62 -7.71
C LEU A 228 8.62 10.29 -8.05
N SER A 229 9.16 10.18 -9.26
CA SER A 229 9.91 9.02 -9.69
C SER A 229 11.26 9.43 -10.26
N GLY A 230 12.35 9.10 -9.56
CA GLY A 230 13.63 9.76 -9.82
C GLY A 230 13.50 11.26 -9.57
N ARG A 231 13.77 12.06 -10.61
CA ARG A 231 13.55 13.52 -10.61
C ARG A 231 12.30 13.94 -11.38
N ARG A 232 11.51 12.98 -11.88
CA ARG A 232 10.29 13.27 -12.63
C ARG A 232 9.11 13.39 -11.68
N LEU A 233 8.62 14.60 -11.49
CA LEU A 233 7.42 14.89 -10.71
C LEU A 233 6.18 14.88 -11.62
N ARG A 234 5.23 14.00 -11.32
CA ARG A 234 3.93 13.91 -11.99
C ARG A 234 2.81 14.25 -11.03
N THR A 235 1.93 15.14 -11.44
CA THR A 235 0.65 15.42 -10.77
C THR A 235 -0.49 15.02 -11.70
N THR A 236 -1.50 14.36 -11.15
CA THR A 236 -2.72 13.97 -11.84
C THR A 236 -3.89 14.48 -11.03
N THR A 237 -4.74 15.32 -11.60
CA THR A 237 -5.95 15.82 -10.94
C THR A 237 -7.10 14.82 -11.07
N VAL A 238 -8.17 15.01 -10.29
CA VAL A 238 -9.33 14.10 -10.27
C VAL A 238 -10.06 13.98 -11.62
N ASP A 239 -10.01 15.02 -12.44
CA ASP A 239 -10.53 15.04 -13.83
C ASP A 239 -9.61 14.32 -14.84
N GLY A 240 -8.49 13.75 -14.38
CA GLY A 240 -7.55 12.99 -15.20
C GLY A 240 -6.49 13.84 -15.92
N ARG A 241 -6.49 15.16 -15.77
CA ARG A 241 -5.43 16.01 -16.34
C ARG A 241 -4.09 15.71 -15.66
N GLN A 242 -3.05 15.61 -16.47
CA GLN A 242 -1.70 15.26 -16.01
C GLN A 242 -0.71 16.36 -16.33
N GLU A 243 0.13 16.68 -15.36
CA GLU A 243 1.26 17.58 -15.51
C GLU A 243 2.52 16.84 -15.07
N THR A 244 3.56 16.91 -15.89
CA THR A 244 4.86 16.31 -15.59
C THR A 244 5.94 17.37 -15.72
N ARG A 245 6.84 17.42 -14.73
CA ARG A 245 8.03 18.26 -14.77
C ARG A 245 9.24 17.49 -14.27
N GLU A 246 10.41 17.82 -14.81
CA GLU A 246 11.69 17.31 -14.32
C GLU A 246 12.25 18.28 -13.29
N LEU A 247 12.73 17.77 -12.15
CA LEU A 247 13.35 18.57 -11.10
C LEU A 247 14.85 18.69 -11.36
N GLU A 248 15.33 19.91 -11.55
CA GLU A 248 16.68 20.16 -12.08
C GLU A 248 17.78 20.02 -11.02
N THR A 249 17.47 20.38 -9.76
CA THR A 249 18.46 20.43 -8.68
C THR A 249 18.10 19.53 -7.52
N ASP A 250 19.10 19.17 -6.71
CA ASP A 250 18.88 18.35 -5.51
C ASP A 250 18.04 19.09 -4.47
N GLU A 251 18.25 20.40 -4.35
CA GLU A 251 17.47 21.27 -3.48
C GLU A 251 15.98 21.27 -3.85
N GLU A 252 15.66 21.30 -5.14
CA GLU A 252 14.28 21.22 -5.61
C GLU A 252 13.65 19.87 -5.25
N ALA A 253 14.37 18.76 -5.48
CA ALA A 253 13.90 17.42 -5.15
C ALA A 253 13.66 17.24 -3.64
N LEU A 254 14.60 17.69 -2.80
CA LEU A 254 14.46 17.66 -1.34
C LEU A 254 13.29 18.52 -0.86
N THR A 255 13.09 19.69 -1.47
CA THR A 255 11.95 20.56 -1.18
C THR A 255 10.63 19.89 -1.54
N VAL A 256 10.56 19.19 -2.68
CA VAL A 256 9.38 18.41 -3.05
C VAL A 256 9.11 17.28 -2.05
N TYR A 257 10.11 16.51 -1.63
CA TYR A 257 9.94 15.49 -0.58
C TYR A 257 9.37 16.08 0.72
N ARG A 258 9.94 17.20 1.19
CA ARG A 258 9.50 17.88 2.40
C ARG A 258 8.08 18.43 2.29
N GLU A 259 7.82 19.25 1.29
CA GLU A 259 6.57 20.02 1.21
C GLU A 259 5.41 19.20 0.65
N ARG A 260 5.69 18.32 -0.31
CA ARG A 260 4.65 17.54 -1.00
C ARG A 260 4.44 16.19 -0.38
N PHE A 261 5.43 15.56 0.25
CA PHE A 261 5.30 14.23 0.85
C PHE A 261 5.47 14.21 2.37
N GLY A 262 5.91 15.31 2.98
CA GLY A 262 6.14 15.39 4.43
C GLY A 262 7.36 14.59 4.89
N ILE A 263 8.29 14.31 3.96
CA ILE A 263 9.48 13.48 4.18
C ILE A 263 10.72 14.39 4.17
N GLU A 264 11.44 14.43 5.28
CA GLU A 264 12.73 15.10 5.38
C GLU A 264 13.85 14.12 5.01
N LEU A 265 14.71 14.50 4.07
CA LEU A 265 15.86 13.70 3.63
C LEU A 265 17.14 14.53 3.69
N SER A 266 18.25 13.90 4.07
CA SER A 266 19.57 14.51 4.06
C SER A 266 20.22 14.54 2.65
N CYS A 267 19.74 13.69 1.74
CA CYS A 267 20.23 13.61 0.36
C CYS A 267 19.11 13.10 -0.57
N VAL A 268 19.24 13.38 -1.86
CA VAL A 268 18.30 12.90 -2.87
C VAL A 268 18.56 11.41 -3.13
N PRO A 269 17.56 10.54 -2.94
CA PRO A 269 17.71 9.13 -3.27
C PRO A 269 17.86 8.95 -4.77
N THR A 270 18.74 8.05 -5.18
CA THR A 270 18.95 7.64 -6.57
C THR A 270 18.74 6.14 -6.68
N VAL A 271 18.43 5.65 -7.89
CA VAL A 271 18.29 4.20 -8.09
C VAL A 271 19.63 3.54 -7.75
N ARG A 272 19.65 2.84 -6.62
CA ARG A 272 20.81 2.08 -6.14
C ARG A 272 21.29 1.10 -7.21
N ASP A 273 22.59 1.12 -7.50
CA ASP A 273 23.22 0.10 -8.32
C ASP A 273 23.36 -1.19 -7.51
N PHE A 274 22.69 -2.25 -7.97
CA PHE A 274 22.75 -3.58 -7.37
C PHE A 274 23.87 -4.45 -7.97
N GLY A 275 24.73 -3.87 -8.81
CA GLY A 275 25.98 -4.49 -9.25
C GLY A 275 25.82 -5.63 -10.25
N LEU A 276 24.69 -5.70 -10.97
CA LEU A 276 24.55 -6.64 -12.09
C LEU A 276 25.36 -6.13 -13.29
N LYS A 277 26.64 -6.45 -13.32
CA LYS A 277 27.34 -6.60 -14.60
C LYS A 277 26.70 -7.80 -15.30
N GLY A 278 25.94 -7.53 -16.36
CA GLY A 278 25.55 -8.55 -17.33
C GLY A 278 26.75 -9.15 -18.03
#